data_AF-A0A9X4KLA9-F1
#
_entry.id   AF-A0A9X4KLA9-F1
#
_cell.length_a   1.000
_cell.length_b   1.000
_cell.length_c   1.000
_cell.angle_alpha   90.00
_cell.angle_beta   90.00
_cell.angle_gamma   90.00
#
_symmetry.space_group_name_H-M   'P 1'
#
loop_
_entity.id
_entity.type
_entity.pdbx_description
1 polymer ?
#
loop_
_entity_poly.entity_id
_entity_poly.type
_entity_poly.pdbx_seq_one_letter_code
_entity_poly.pdbx_strand_id
1 'polypeptide(L)'
;MFTLNIVQLALIVVFLLVNMSIRQARQQLDPAHPEASREKQLRFRKANSVFIYALSLFVVVMLGLGQSVTLYGWPTERLSPAMIGLPALLILAVFGFVWYVARHGLDDAGSNPHAKEDEAWRGGFFYYNKADPALMVEKRSGVGWTINFAHPLGILIFAAMLLVPIAIVVLMAVFS
;
A
#
# COMPACT_ATOMS: atom_id res chain seq x y z
N MET A 1 -20.49 12.03 -15.55
CA MET A 1 -21.19 10.93 -14.84
C MET A 1 -20.30 9.71 -14.55
N PHE A 2 -19.43 9.24 -15.45
CA PHE A 2 -18.60 8.05 -15.20
C PHE A 2 -17.27 8.30 -14.47
N THR A 3 -16.90 9.55 -14.20
CA THR A 3 -15.57 9.92 -13.67
C THR A 3 -15.24 9.23 -12.35
N LEU A 4 -16.21 9.11 -11.43
CA LEU A 4 -15.99 8.44 -10.14
C LEU A 4 -15.86 6.91 -10.29
N ASN A 5 -16.47 6.30 -11.31
CA ASN A 5 -16.28 4.88 -11.62
C ASN A 5 -14.89 4.61 -12.19
N ILE A 6 -14.37 5.54 -13.01
CA ILE A 6 -13.00 5.49 -13.53
C ILE A 6 -12.00 5.60 -12.35
N VAL A 7 -12.26 6.49 -11.39
CA VAL A 7 -11.44 6.62 -10.16
C VAL A 7 -11.45 5.34 -9.34
N GLN A 8 -12.63 4.74 -9.13
CA GLN A 8 -12.75 3.48 -8.39
C GLN A 8 -11.96 2.36 -9.08
N LEU A 9 -12.07 2.22 -10.41
CA LEU A 9 -11.31 1.24 -11.18
C LEU A 9 -9.81 1.47 -11.05
N ALA A 10 -9.35 2.71 -11.19
CA ALA A 10 -7.94 3.05 -11.07
C ALA A 10 -7.41 2.79 -9.65
N LEU A 11 -8.18 3.11 -8.62
CA LEU A 11 -7.82 2.79 -7.23
C LEU A 11 -7.71 1.28 -7.00
N ILE A 12 -8.63 0.49 -7.56
CA ILE A 12 -8.54 -0.98 -7.52
C ILE A 12 -7.25 -1.44 -8.18
N VAL A 13 -6.89 -0.91 -9.36
CA VAL A 13 -5.63 -1.23 -10.03
C VAL A 13 -4.43 -0.87 -9.14
N VAL A 14 -4.43 0.30 -8.49
CA VAL A 14 -3.36 0.69 -7.57
C VAL A 14 -3.27 -0.28 -6.39
N PHE A 15 -4.39 -0.66 -5.76
CA PHE A 15 -4.38 -1.63 -4.67
C PHE A 15 -3.91 -3.03 -5.11
N LEU A 16 -4.25 -3.46 -6.32
CA LEU A 16 -3.74 -4.70 -6.91
C LEU A 16 -2.24 -4.63 -7.15
N LEU A 17 -1.74 -3.52 -7.71
CA LEU A 17 -0.30 -3.32 -7.93
C LEU A 17 0.45 -3.35 -6.60
N VAL A 18 -0.06 -2.67 -5.57
CA VAL A 18 0.52 -2.70 -4.21
C VAL A 18 0.48 -4.13 -3.63
N ASN A 19 -0.63 -4.86 -3.78
CA ASN A 19 -0.70 -6.25 -3.30
C ASN A 19 0.31 -7.17 -3.99
N MET A 20 0.43 -7.04 -5.32
CA MET A 20 1.39 -7.78 -6.12
C MET A 20 2.83 -7.45 -5.71
N SER A 21 3.10 -6.17 -5.47
CA SER A 21 4.44 -5.70 -5.11
C SER A 21 4.89 -6.25 -3.75
N ILE A 22 3.99 -6.32 -2.77
CA ILE A 22 4.24 -6.97 -1.46
C ILE A 22 4.54 -8.46 -1.61
N ARG A 23 3.93 -9.14 -2.58
CA ARG A 23 4.18 -10.58 -2.81
C ARG A 23 5.56 -10.84 -3.42
N GLN A 24 6.07 -9.89 -4.19
CA GLN A 24 7.35 -9.96 -4.89
C GLN A 24 8.53 -9.43 -4.07
N ALA A 25 8.26 -8.81 -2.92
CA ALA A 25 9.30 -8.36 -2.00
C ALA A 25 10.14 -9.56 -1.51
N ARG A 26 11.47 -9.42 -1.61
CA ARG A 26 12.44 -10.44 -1.23
C ARG A 26 12.38 -10.70 0.28
N GLN A 27 12.36 -11.97 0.68
CA GLN A 27 12.41 -12.40 2.08
C GLN A 27 13.85 -12.32 2.60
N GLN A 28 14.09 -11.48 3.59
CA GLN A 28 15.36 -11.45 4.32
C GLN A 28 15.18 -12.22 5.62
N LEU A 29 15.60 -13.49 5.64
CA LEU A 29 15.48 -14.33 6.84
C LEU A 29 16.65 -14.03 7.77
N ASP A 30 16.37 -13.88 9.07
CA ASP A 30 17.41 -13.80 10.09
C ASP A 30 18.26 -15.10 10.07
N PRO A 31 19.58 -15.03 9.81
CA PRO A 31 20.48 -16.17 9.83
C PRO A 31 20.57 -16.87 11.18
N ALA A 32 20.30 -16.16 12.28
CA ALA A 32 20.32 -16.75 13.62
C ALA A 32 19.09 -17.64 13.88
N HIS A 33 17.92 -17.27 13.33
CA HIS A 33 16.65 -17.98 13.54
C HIS A 33 15.76 -17.98 12.27
N PRO A 34 16.16 -18.69 11.21
CA PRO A 34 15.53 -18.59 9.88
C PRO A 34 14.07 -19.05 9.85
N GLU A 35 13.70 -20.07 10.62
CA GLU A 35 12.31 -20.58 10.64
C GLU A 35 11.35 -19.60 11.32
N ALA A 36 11.77 -19.00 12.44
CA ALA A 36 10.95 -18.05 13.19
C ALA A 36 10.72 -16.74 12.43
N SER A 37 11.75 -16.23 11.74
CA SER A 37 11.64 -15.04 10.86
C SER A 37 10.71 -15.33 9.68
N ARG A 38 10.83 -16.51 9.05
CA ARG A 38 9.95 -16.90 7.95
C ARG A 38 8.48 -16.94 8.36
N GLU A 39 8.18 -17.49 9.53
CA GLU A 39 6.80 -17.56 10.02
C GLU A 39 6.21 -16.16 10.28
N LYS A 40 6.98 -15.26 10.90
CA LYS A 40 6.58 -13.86 11.10
C LYS A 40 6.31 -13.14 9.79
N GLN A 41 7.21 -13.27 8.82
CA GLN A 41 7.03 -12.66 7.49
C GLN A 41 5.81 -13.20 6.76
N LEU A 42 5.54 -14.50 6.83
CA LEU A 42 4.33 -15.09 6.24
C LEU A 42 3.06 -14.55 6.90
N ARG A 43 3.04 -14.45 8.23
CA ARG A 43 1.92 -13.86 8.99
C ARG A 43 1.73 -12.38 8.63
N PHE A 44 2.81 -11.60 8.60
CA PHE A 44 2.78 -10.20 8.20
C PHE A 44 2.25 -10.01 6.79
N ARG A 45 2.77 -10.75 5.81
CA ARG A 45 2.33 -10.68 4.41
C ARG A 45 0.86 -11.06 4.25
N LYS A 46 0.40 -12.11 4.94
CA LYS A 46 -1.01 -12.51 4.91
C LYS A 46 -1.90 -11.43 5.53
N ALA A 47 -1.55 -10.94 6.72
CA ALA A 47 -2.28 -9.88 7.39
C ALA A 47 -2.34 -8.59 6.54
N ASN A 48 -1.20 -8.16 5.98
CA ASN A 48 -1.11 -6.98 5.13
C ASN A 48 -1.87 -7.13 3.82
N SER A 49 -1.80 -8.31 3.19
CA SER A 49 -2.55 -8.59 1.96
C SER A 49 -4.06 -8.52 2.22
N VAL A 50 -4.54 -9.19 3.28
CA VAL A 50 -5.95 -9.16 3.67
C VAL A 50 -6.39 -7.76 4.03
N PHE A 51 -5.56 -7.02 4.78
CA PHE A 51 -5.82 -5.65 5.18
C PHE A 51 -5.96 -4.73 3.97
N ILE A 52 -5.05 -4.79 3.00
CA ILE A 52 -5.11 -3.99 1.77
C ILE A 52 -6.35 -4.31 0.94
N TYR A 53 -6.73 -5.59 0.82
CA TYR A 53 -7.97 -5.96 0.13
C TYR A 53 -9.20 -5.41 0.86
N ALA A 54 -9.28 -5.56 2.18
CA ALA A 54 -10.38 -5.01 2.98
C ALA A 54 -10.47 -3.48 2.85
N LEU A 55 -9.31 -2.79 2.88
CA LEU A 55 -9.22 -1.35 2.70
C LEU A 55 -9.69 -0.92 1.31
N SER A 56 -9.28 -1.66 0.27
CA SER A 56 -9.67 -1.37 -1.11
C SER A 56 -11.18 -1.47 -1.32
N LEU A 57 -11.80 -2.55 -0.80
CA LEU A 57 -13.24 -2.74 -0.84
C LEU A 57 -13.96 -1.64 -0.06
N PHE A 58 -13.45 -1.29 1.13
CA PHE A 58 -14.01 -0.25 1.96
C PHE A 58 -14.02 1.11 1.24
N VAL A 59 -12.90 1.49 0.61
CA VAL A 59 -12.81 2.74 -0.16
C VAL A 59 -13.79 2.75 -1.34
N VAL A 60 -13.93 1.62 -2.06
CA VAL A 60 -14.90 1.52 -3.17
C VAL A 60 -16.33 1.72 -2.68
N VAL A 61 -16.72 1.07 -1.58
CA VAL A 61 -18.05 1.25 -0.97
C VAL A 61 -18.28 2.68 -0.51
N MET A 62 -17.29 3.27 0.17
CA MET A 62 -17.35 4.66 0.66
C MET A 62 -17.57 5.64 -0.51
N LEU A 63 -16.82 5.49 -1.60
CA LEU A 63 -16.98 6.32 -2.80
C LEU A 63 -18.32 6.06 -3.50
N GLY A 64 -18.80 4.81 -3.51
CA GLY A 64 -20.11 4.43 -4.07
C GLY A 64 -21.28 5.08 -3.32
N LEU A 65 -21.19 5.20 -1.99
CA LEU A 65 -22.17 5.94 -1.19
C LEU A 65 -22.14 7.44 -1.50
N GLY A 66 -20.98 8.02 -1.79
CA GLY A 66 -20.89 9.40 -2.27
C GLY A 66 -21.57 9.59 -3.63
N GLN A 67 -21.32 8.65 -4.55
CA GLN A 67 -21.96 8.65 -5.87
C GLN A 67 -23.48 8.56 -5.79
N SER A 68 -24.03 7.75 -4.88
CA SER A 68 -25.48 7.52 -4.82
C SER A 68 -26.27 8.79 -4.50
N VAL A 69 -25.71 9.70 -3.69
CA VAL A 69 -26.28 11.03 -3.46
C VAL A 69 -26.31 11.84 -4.76
N THR A 70 -25.21 11.86 -5.52
CA THR A 70 -25.08 12.67 -6.73
C THR A 70 -25.87 12.14 -7.93
N LEU A 71 -25.95 10.82 -8.12
CA LEU A 71 -26.62 10.20 -9.28
C LEU A 71 -28.10 9.90 -9.03
N TYR A 72 -28.43 9.45 -7.83
CA TYR A 72 -29.77 8.95 -7.52
C TYR A 72 -30.53 9.85 -6.53
N GLY A 73 -29.93 10.97 -6.10
CA GLY A 73 -30.58 11.91 -5.19
C GLY A 73 -30.91 11.30 -3.82
N TRP A 74 -30.10 10.34 -3.35
CA TRP A 74 -30.35 9.72 -2.06
C TRP A 74 -30.36 10.76 -0.93
N PRO A 75 -31.20 10.58 0.10
CA PRO A 75 -31.42 11.59 1.12
C PRO A 75 -30.15 11.84 1.95
N THR A 76 -29.53 13.00 1.74
CA THR A 76 -28.27 13.41 2.40
C THR A 76 -28.38 13.39 3.93
N GLU A 77 -29.54 13.73 4.49
CA GLU A 77 -29.76 13.74 5.95
C GLU A 77 -29.52 12.38 6.61
N ARG A 78 -29.86 11.28 5.91
CA ARG A 78 -29.67 9.92 6.43
C ARG A 78 -28.25 9.41 6.21
N LEU A 79 -27.54 9.96 5.22
CA LEU A 79 -26.21 9.51 4.80
C LEU A 79 -25.07 10.36 5.36
N SER A 80 -25.36 11.59 5.80
CA SER A 80 -24.35 12.52 6.33
C SER A 80 -23.54 11.95 7.51
N PRO A 81 -24.11 11.16 8.45
CA PRO A 81 -23.29 10.55 9.50
C PRO A 81 -22.32 9.51 8.92
N ALA A 82 -22.73 8.73 7.92
CA ALA A 82 -21.88 7.74 7.27
C ALA A 82 -20.75 8.40 6.46
N MET A 83 -21.00 9.54 5.83
CA MET A 83 -19.99 10.30 5.08
C MET A 83 -18.84 10.80 5.96
N ILE A 84 -19.08 11.02 7.26
CA ILE A 84 -18.06 11.44 8.24
C ILE A 84 -17.49 10.23 8.98
N GLY A 85 -18.36 9.31 9.40
CA GLY A 85 -17.99 8.13 10.19
C GLY A 85 -17.13 7.13 9.44
N LEU A 86 -17.37 6.92 8.14
CA LEU A 86 -16.59 5.97 7.34
C LEU A 86 -15.13 6.41 7.14
N PRO A 87 -14.82 7.68 6.77
CA PRO A 87 -13.44 8.16 6.77
C PRO A 87 -12.75 8.07 8.14
N ALA A 88 -13.45 8.37 9.23
CA ALA A 88 -12.89 8.24 10.57
C ALA A 88 -12.57 6.78 10.91
N LEU A 89 -13.47 5.85 10.57
CA LEU A 89 -13.25 4.41 10.73
C LEU A 89 -12.08 3.90 9.88
N LEU A 90 -11.91 4.42 8.66
CA LEU A 90 -10.77 4.10 7.80
C LEU A 90 -9.45 4.47 8.49
N ILE A 91 -9.36 5.69 9.03
CA ILE A 91 -8.19 6.18 9.74
C ILE A 91 -7.91 5.30 10.97
N LEU A 92 -8.94 4.99 11.77
CA LEU A 92 -8.82 4.11 12.93
C LEU A 92 -8.39 2.69 12.55
N ALA A 93 -8.86 2.15 11.42
CA ALA A 93 -8.45 0.84 10.92
C ALA A 93 -6.97 0.82 10.51
N VAL A 94 -6.48 1.89 9.86
CA VAL A 94 -5.06 2.03 9.51
C VAL A 94 -4.20 2.14 10.77
N PHE A 95 -4.57 2.98 11.74
CA PHE A 95 -3.85 3.07 13.00
C PHE A 95 -3.88 1.76 13.79
N GLY A 96 -5.03 1.10 13.85
CA GLY A 96 -5.20 -0.21 14.50
C GLY A 96 -4.33 -1.28 13.85
N PHE A 97 -4.21 -1.27 12.52
CA PHE A 97 -3.33 -2.20 11.80
C PHE A 97 -1.85 -1.92 12.06
N VAL A 98 -1.42 -0.66 12.01
CA VAL A 98 -0.04 -0.27 12.34
C VAL A 98 0.30 -0.67 13.77
N TRP A 99 -0.60 -0.40 14.72
CA TRP A 99 -0.45 -0.79 16.12
C TRP A 99 -0.44 -2.33 16.29
N TYR A 100 -1.26 -3.06 15.56
CA TYR A 100 -1.28 -4.53 15.56
C TYR A 100 0.06 -5.10 15.11
N VAL A 101 0.62 -4.59 13.99
CA VAL A 101 1.92 -4.99 13.46
C VAL A 101 3.02 -4.73 14.48
N ALA A 102 3.06 -3.52 15.05
CA ALA A 102 4.06 -3.11 16.04
C ALA A 102 3.98 -3.94 17.33
N ARG A 103 2.77 -4.20 17.85
CA ARG A 103 2.57 -4.96 19.10
C ARG A 103 2.97 -6.44 18.97
N HIS A 104 2.80 -7.01 17.77
CA HIS A 104 3.12 -8.42 17.52
C HIS A 104 4.55 -8.61 16.97
N GLY A 105 5.32 -7.53 16.80
CA GLY A 105 6.68 -7.58 16.24
C GLY A 105 6.72 -8.32 14.91
N LEU A 106 5.72 -8.06 14.05
CA LEU A 106 5.58 -8.68 12.74
C LEU A 106 6.47 -8.02 11.68
N ASP A 107 7.08 -6.88 12.02
CA ASP A 107 8.10 -6.19 11.25
C ASP A 107 9.50 -6.72 11.60
N ASP A 108 10.08 -7.50 10.70
CA ASP A 108 11.46 -8.02 10.83
C ASP A 108 12.54 -6.93 10.51
N ALA A 109 12.16 -5.66 10.45
CA ALA A 109 13.06 -4.55 10.15
C ALA A 109 14.24 -4.42 11.15
N GLY A 110 14.12 -5.00 12.34
CA GLY A 110 15.14 -4.96 13.40
C GLY A 110 16.13 -6.13 13.43
N SER A 111 15.88 -7.24 12.72
CA SER A 111 16.73 -8.44 12.76
C SER A 111 17.70 -8.52 11.57
N ASN A 112 17.79 -7.46 10.76
CA ASN A 112 18.59 -7.47 9.54
C ASN A 112 20.10 -7.48 9.85
N PRO A 113 20.81 -8.61 9.68
CA PRO A 113 22.26 -8.69 9.89
C PRO A 113 23.03 -8.06 8.72
N HIS A 114 22.31 -7.65 7.66
CA HIS A 114 22.85 -7.00 6.47
C HIS A 114 22.67 -5.48 6.49
N ALA A 115 22.84 -4.86 7.66
CA ALA A 115 23.24 -3.45 7.76
C ALA A 115 24.52 -3.12 6.93
N LYS A 116 25.20 -4.15 6.40
CA LYS A 116 26.32 -4.04 5.45
C LYS A 116 25.93 -3.74 4.00
N GLU A 117 24.66 -3.76 3.60
CA GLU A 117 24.23 -3.36 2.24
C GLU A 117 24.17 -1.83 2.04
N ASP A 118 24.90 -1.04 2.83
CA ASP A 118 24.88 0.43 2.77
C ASP A 118 25.22 1.00 1.38
N GLU A 119 26.01 0.30 0.57
CA GLU A 119 26.38 0.76 -0.78
C GLU A 119 25.18 0.85 -1.75
N ALA A 120 24.16 0.01 -1.56
CA ALA A 120 22.96 0.04 -2.38
C ALA A 120 21.96 1.12 -1.93
N TRP A 121 22.07 1.62 -0.70
CA TRP A 121 21.17 2.64 -0.13
C TRP A 121 21.69 4.04 -0.41
N ARG A 122 21.08 4.73 -1.37
CA ARG A 122 21.39 6.12 -1.72
C ARG A 122 20.60 7.08 -0.85
N GLY A 123 21.32 7.97 -0.16
CA GLY A 123 20.74 8.98 0.74
C GLY A 123 19.95 8.38 1.90
N GLY A 124 20.15 7.09 2.21
CA GLY A 124 19.50 6.38 3.30
C GLY A 124 18.03 5.99 3.08
N PHE A 125 17.42 6.34 1.94
CA PHE A 125 16.01 6.08 1.64
C PHE A 125 15.77 5.30 0.34
N PHE A 126 16.62 5.52 -0.67
CA PHE A 126 16.44 4.93 -1.99
C PHE A 126 17.34 3.71 -2.15
N TYR A 127 16.77 2.56 -2.47
CA TYR A 127 17.55 1.37 -2.77
C TYR A 127 17.84 1.30 -4.28
N TYR A 128 19.11 1.11 -4.62
CA TYR A 128 19.58 1.04 -6.00
C TYR A 128 20.61 -0.07 -6.16
N ASN A 129 20.15 -1.25 -6.60
CA ASN A 129 21.03 -2.39 -6.86
C ASN A 129 20.68 -3.08 -8.18
N LYS A 130 21.54 -2.94 -9.20
CA LYS A 130 21.34 -3.59 -10.52
C LYS A 130 21.55 -5.11 -10.48
N ALA A 131 22.32 -5.60 -9.51
CA ALA A 131 22.60 -7.03 -9.36
C ALA A 131 21.49 -7.75 -8.60
N ASP A 132 20.66 -7.03 -7.84
CA ASP A 132 19.49 -7.61 -7.17
C ASP A 132 18.28 -7.63 -8.14
N PRO A 133 17.77 -8.81 -8.52
CA PRO A 133 16.58 -8.91 -9.37
C PRO A 133 15.29 -8.55 -8.63
N ALA A 134 15.32 -8.30 -7.31
CA ALA A 134 14.14 -7.91 -6.55
C ALA A 134 13.59 -6.55 -7.00
N LEU A 135 12.28 -6.50 -7.24
CA LEU A 135 11.55 -5.27 -7.58
C LEU A 135 11.38 -4.36 -6.36
N MET A 136 11.18 -4.97 -5.20
CA MET A 136 11.04 -4.30 -3.92
C MET A 136 11.86 -5.00 -2.86
N VAL A 137 12.40 -4.20 -1.95
CA VAL A 137 13.18 -4.66 -0.80
C VAL A 137 12.60 -4.08 0.48
N GLU A 138 12.81 -4.77 1.59
CA GLU A 138 12.41 -4.27 2.91
C GLU A 138 13.20 -3.02 3.26
N LYS A 139 12.55 -2.08 3.95
CA LYS A 139 13.25 -0.89 4.46
C LYS A 139 14.21 -1.32 5.56
N ARG A 140 15.45 -0.82 5.52
CA ARG A 140 16.45 -1.04 6.58
C ARG A 140 16.08 -0.40 7.94
N SER A 141 15.12 0.52 7.95
CA SER A 141 14.62 1.18 9.15
C SER A 141 13.12 1.44 9.03
N GLY A 142 12.36 1.03 10.04
CA GLY A 142 10.91 1.21 10.11
C GLY A 142 10.12 0.18 9.31
N VAL A 143 8.80 0.36 9.27
CA VAL A 143 7.88 -0.62 8.67
C VAL A 143 7.73 -0.40 7.16
N GLY A 144 7.82 -1.49 6.40
CA GLY A 144 7.40 -1.57 5.01
C GLY A 144 8.53 -1.82 4.00
N TRP A 145 8.23 -1.57 2.74
CA TRP A 145 9.11 -1.86 1.60
C TRP A 145 9.45 -0.59 0.82
N THR A 146 10.55 -0.64 0.08
CA THR A 146 10.93 0.35 -0.92
C THR A 146 11.13 -0.34 -2.28
N ILE A 147 11.16 0.43 -3.34
CA ILE A 147 11.40 -0.06 -4.70
C ILE A 147 12.90 -0.09 -4.97
N ASN A 148 13.35 -1.13 -5.67
CA ASN A 148 14.67 -1.14 -6.25
C ASN A 148 14.67 -0.25 -7.50
N PHE A 149 15.18 0.98 -7.37
CA PHE A 149 15.22 1.96 -8.45
C PHE A 149 16.23 1.62 -9.54
N ALA A 150 16.94 0.50 -9.43
CA ALA A 150 17.74 -0.06 -10.53
C ALA A 150 16.93 -1.00 -11.45
N HIS A 151 15.72 -1.41 -11.03
CA HIS A 151 14.89 -2.36 -11.77
C HIS A 151 13.82 -1.63 -12.62
N PRO A 152 13.78 -1.80 -13.97
CA PRO A 152 12.85 -1.09 -14.85
C PRO A 152 11.37 -1.28 -14.49
N LEU A 153 10.95 -2.52 -14.22
CA LEU A 153 9.58 -2.80 -13.76
C LEU A 153 9.27 -2.18 -12.39
N GLY A 154 10.25 -2.09 -11.48
CA GLY A 154 10.06 -1.44 -10.18
C GLY A 154 9.78 0.06 -10.36
N ILE A 155 10.57 0.72 -11.22
CA ILE A 155 10.33 2.12 -11.60
C ILE A 155 8.96 2.30 -12.26
N LEU A 156 8.55 1.39 -13.14
CA LEU A 156 7.24 1.44 -13.79
C LEU A 156 6.09 1.35 -12.77
N ILE A 157 6.18 0.44 -11.81
CA ILE A 157 5.19 0.29 -10.73
C ILE A 157 5.17 1.57 -9.87
N PHE A 158 6.33 2.12 -9.52
CA PHE A 158 6.42 3.39 -8.78
C PHE A 158 5.74 4.54 -9.54
N ALA A 159 6.08 4.67 -10.83
CA ALA A 159 5.53 5.71 -11.69
C ALA A 159 4.02 5.54 -11.84
N ALA A 160 3.52 4.32 -12.02
CA ALA A 160 2.08 4.05 -12.08
C ALA A 160 1.37 4.43 -10.77
N MET A 161 1.94 4.08 -9.62
CA MET A 161 1.38 4.44 -8.31
C MET A 161 1.28 5.96 -8.12
N LEU A 162 2.25 6.73 -8.62
CA LEU A 162 2.27 8.19 -8.49
C LEU A 162 1.41 8.89 -9.55
N LEU A 163 1.56 8.49 -10.82
CA LEU A 163 1.01 9.20 -11.97
C LEU A 163 -0.47 8.88 -12.22
N VAL A 164 -0.95 7.67 -11.89
CA VAL A 164 -2.36 7.32 -12.12
C VAL A 164 -3.30 8.20 -11.29
N PRO A 165 -3.11 8.39 -9.97
CA PRO A 165 -3.92 9.32 -9.19
C PRO A 165 -3.83 10.77 -9.69
N ILE A 166 -2.63 11.24 -10.03
CA ILE A 166 -2.41 12.62 -10.52
C ILE A 166 -3.12 12.83 -11.85
N ALA A 167 -2.97 11.90 -12.80
CA ALA A 167 -3.63 11.97 -14.09
C ALA A 167 -5.15 12.04 -13.92
N ILE A 168 -5.72 11.28 -12.98
CA ILE A 168 -7.16 11.33 -12.67
C ILE A 168 -7.58 12.70 -12.14
N VAL A 169 -6.82 13.30 -11.21
CA VAL A 169 -7.11 14.63 -10.67
C VAL A 169 -7.00 15.72 -11.74
N VAL A 170 -5.99 15.64 -12.61
CA VAL A 170 -5.81 16.60 -13.72
C VAL A 170 -6.93 16.45 -14.74
N LEU A 171 -7.29 15.22 -15.11
CA LEU A 171 -8.43 14.95 -15.99
C LEU A 171 -9.72 15.49 -15.36
N MET A 172 -9.92 15.34 -14.06
CA MET A 172 -11.05 15.95 -13.38
C MET A 172 -11.05 17.47 -13.53
N ALA A 173 -9.95 18.15 -13.22
CA ALA A 173 -9.87 19.61 -13.25
C ALA A 173 -10.03 20.22 -14.65
N VAL A 174 -9.64 19.48 -15.69
CA VAL A 174 -9.73 19.93 -17.09
C VAL A 174 -11.09 19.65 -17.71
N PHE A 175 -11.79 18.59 -17.27
CA PHE A 175 -13.07 18.16 -17.82
C PHE A 175 -14.28 18.39 -16.88
N SER A 176 -14.07 19.11 -15.77
CA SER A 176 -15.12 19.61 -14.85
C SER A 176 -15.64 20.97 -15.26
#